data_AF-A0A506RPM0-F1
#
_entry.id   AF-A0A506RPM0-F1
#
_cell.length_a   1.000
_cell.length_b   1.000
_cell.length_c   1.000
_cell.angle_alpha   90.00
_cell.angle_beta   90.00
_cell.angle_gamma   90.00
#
_symmetry.space_group_name_H-M   'P 1'
#
loop_
_entity.id
_entity.type
_entity.pdbx_description
1 polymer ?
#
loop_
_entity_poly.entity_id
_entity_poly.type
_entity_poly.pdbx_seq_one_letter_code
_entity_poly.pdbx_strand_id
1 'polypeptide(L)'
;MWRSALLVYAITLCACSSLNGNVKYPMPSERYIDVHGSIDDSLTYKLQVQYVTTNRSDACTNYNILAGLRVSQTMAFDYYPQINDGKHNLHVPLKELDPATECRWEPTVIMLCVGDTGTEPSTCSSVFSLRGAHANQSPVNMVCAASNFCFRTPRTLYTEAIDVFNTQYAVNITREPQ
;
A
#
# COMPACT_ATOMS: atom_id res chain seq x y z
N MET A 1 -13.82 -31.60 -62.41
CA MET A 1 -13.66 -32.42 -61.19
C MET A 1 -12.58 -31.89 -60.23
N TRP A 2 -12.40 -30.57 -60.06
CA TRP A 2 -11.27 -30.01 -59.27
C TRP A 2 -11.62 -28.83 -58.36
N ARG A 3 -12.90 -28.65 -58.01
CA ARG A 3 -13.35 -27.51 -57.17
C ARG A 3 -13.75 -27.87 -55.74
N SER A 4 -13.80 -29.15 -55.40
CA SER A 4 -14.27 -29.62 -54.09
C SER A 4 -13.15 -29.98 -53.10
N ALA A 5 -11.87 -29.93 -53.52
CA ALA A 5 -10.73 -30.34 -52.68
C ALA A 5 -10.17 -29.20 -51.80
N LEU A 6 -10.53 -27.94 -52.06
CA LEU A 6 -9.92 -26.78 -51.41
C LEU A 6 -10.63 -26.35 -50.11
N LEU A 7 -11.85 -26.84 -49.86
CA LEU A 7 -12.61 -26.44 -48.66
C LEU A 7 -12.21 -27.22 -47.39
N VAL A 8 -11.56 -28.37 -47.55
CA VAL A 8 -11.20 -29.25 -46.41
C VAL A 8 -9.87 -28.82 -45.75
N TYR A 9 -9.01 -28.09 -46.47
CA TYR A 9 -7.72 -27.63 -45.93
C TYR A 9 -7.80 -26.35 -45.08
N ALA A 10 -8.91 -25.61 -45.18
CA ALA A 10 -9.09 -24.35 -44.43
C ALA A 10 -9.62 -24.56 -42.99
N ILE A 11 -10.11 -25.75 -42.64
CA ILE A 11 -10.75 -26.01 -41.34
C ILE A 11 -9.77 -26.59 -40.31
N THR A 12 -8.57 -27.00 -40.72
CA THR A 12 -7.58 -27.65 -39.84
C THR A 12 -6.60 -26.71 -39.13
N LEU A 13 -6.70 -25.39 -39.30
CA LEU A 13 -5.78 -24.42 -38.67
C LEU A 13 -6.35 -23.71 -37.42
N CYS A 14 -7.57 -24.01 -36.98
CA CYS A 14 -8.17 -23.41 -35.78
C CYS A 14 -8.05 -24.27 -34.50
N ALA A 15 -6.94 -25.00 -34.36
CA ALA A 15 -6.65 -25.76 -33.14
C ALA A 15 -5.31 -25.33 -32.53
N CYS A 16 -5.09 -24.02 -32.37
CA CYS A 16 -4.20 -23.55 -31.31
C CYS A 16 -4.98 -23.64 -30.00
N SER A 17 -4.85 -24.81 -29.39
CA SER A 17 -5.26 -25.11 -28.02
C SER A 17 -4.82 -23.98 -27.09
N SER A 18 -5.75 -23.13 -26.69
CA SER A 18 -5.64 -22.41 -25.42
C SER A 18 -5.71 -23.47 -24.32
N LEU A 19 -4.55 -24.09 -24.04
CA LEU A 19 -4.31 -24.63 -22.72
C LEU A 19 -4.29 -23.42 -21.79
N ASN A 20 -5.47 -23.02 -21.30
CA ASN A 20 -5.58 -22.30 -20.03
C ASN A 20 -5.13 -23.28 -18.95
N GLY A 21 -3.81 -23.48 -18.86
CA GLY A 21 -3.18 -24.00 -17.67
C GLY A 21 -3.57 -23.02 -16.58
N ASN A 22 -4.56 -23.42 -15.77
CA ASN A 22 -4.77 -22.81 -14.46
C ASN A 22 -3.49 -23.10 -13.67
N VAL A 23 -2.51 -22.24 -13.84
CA VAL A 23 -1.37 -22.13 -12.95
C VAL A 23 -2.01 -21.73 -11.63
N LYS A 24 -2.23 -22.72 -10.77
CA LYS A 24 -2.58 -22.47 -9.38
C LYS A 24 -1.34 -21.85 -8.76
N TYR A 25 -1.27 -20.53 -8.83
CA TYR A 25 -0.30 -19.79 -8.06
C TYR A 25 -0.63 -20.07 -6.59
N PRO A 26 0.33 -20.55 -5.78
CA PRO A 26 0.10 -20.64 -4.35
C PRO A 26 -0.29 -19.23 -3.91
N MET A 27 -1.49 -19.08 -3.34
CA MET A 27 -1.88 -17.80 -2.76
C MET A 27 -0.79 -17.48 -1.73
N PRO A 28 -0.01 -16.40 -1.91
CA PRO A 28 0.92 -16.01 -0.88
C PRO A 28 0.10 -15.81 0.40
N SER A 29 0.60 -16.33 1.51
CA SER A 29 0.01 -16.08 2.83
C SER A 29 -0.21 -14.57 2.96
N GLU A 30 -1.47 -14.15 3.12
CA GLU A 30 -1.85 -12.74 3.16
C GLU A 30 -0.96 -11.99 4.16
N ARG A 31 -0.23 -10.98 3.67
CA ARG A 31 0.47 -10.04 4.54
C ARG A 31 -0.49 -8.92 4.90
N TYR A 32 -0.55 -8.59 6.17
CA TYR A 32 -1.38 -7.48 6.65
C TYR A 32 -0.69 -6.79 7.82
N ILE A 33 -1.19 -5.61 8.16
CA ILE A 33 -0.96 -5.02 9.48
C ILE A 33 -2.29 -4.59 10.07
N ASP A 34 -2.42 -4.73 11.38
CA ASP A 34 -3.52 -4.12 12.13
C ASP A 34 -2.98 -2.90 12.88
N VAL A 35 -3.68 -1.77 12.77
CA VAL A 35 -3.36 -0.54 13.48
C VAL A 35 -4.49 -0.21 14.43
N HIS A 36 -4.17 0.01 15.69
CA HIS A 36 -5.16 0.33 16.73
C HIS A 36 -4.60 1.36 17.71
N GLY A 37 -5.45 1.99 18.50
CA GLY A 37 -5.01 2.91 19.55
C GLY A 37 -6.06 3.93 19.92
N SER A 38 -5.63 5.03 20.53
CA SER A 38 -6.48 6.19 20.79
C SER A 38 -6.35 7.26 19.70
N ILE A 39 -7.40 8.03 19.52
CA ILE A 39 -7.42 9.23 18.67
C ILE A 39 -8.18 10.35 19.39
N ASP A 40 -7.70 11.58 19.25
CA ASP A 40 -8.42 12.78 19.68
C ASP A 40 -9.76 12.94 18.94
N ASP A 41 -10.85 13.19 19.67
CA ASP A 41 -12.21 13.23 19.12
C ASP A 41 -12.42 14.35 18.06
N SER A 42 -11.53 15.34 18.02
CA SER A 42 -11.56 16.39 17.00
C SER A 42 -10.92 15.99 15.66
N LEU A 43 -10.32 14.80 15.59
CA LEU A 43 -9.58 14.31 14.43
C LEU A 43 -10.25 13.11 13.77
N THR A 44 -10.06 13.02 12.45
CA THR A 44 -10.24 11.81 11.65
C THR A 44 -8.97 11.56 10.83
N TYR A 45 -8.79 10.35 10.35
CA TYR A 45 -7.61 10.01 9.57
C TYR A 45 -7.85 8.89 8.57
N LYS A 46 -6.89 8.75 7.65
CA LYS A 46 -6.71 7.55 6.82
C LYS A 46 -5.23 7.17 6.81
N LEU A 47 -4.95 5.89 6.59
CA LEU A 47 -3.60 5.47 6.24
C LEU A 47 -3.47 5.40 4.73
N GLN A 48 -2.42 6.00 4.20
CA GLN A 48 -2.04 5.86 2.81
C GLN A 48 -0.83 4.93 2.73
N VAL A 49 -0.99 3.77 2.11
CA VAL A 49 0.10 2.82 1.88
C VAL A 49 0.67 3.06 0.50
N GLN A 50 1.95 3.43 0.44
CA GLN A 50 2.70 3.58 -0.80
C GLN A 50 3.30 2.25 -1.23
N TYR A 51 3.16 1.95 -2.52
CA TYR A 51 3.75 0.82 -3.21
C TYR A 51 4.75 1.30 -4.25
N VAL A 52 5.86 0.57 -4.41
CA VAL A 52 6.86 0.82 -5.46
C VAL A 52 7.07 -0.43 -6.29
N THR A 53 7.32 -0.25 -7.59
CA THR A 53 7.75 -1.37 -8.46
C THR A 53 9.17 -1.79 -8.11
N THR A 54 9.40 -3.11 -8.06
CA THR A 54 10.76 -3.66 -7.97
C THR A 54 11.32 -4.07 -9.32
N ASN A 55 10.46 -4.27 -10.32
CA ASN A 55 10.89 -4.52 -11.68
C ASN A 55 11.37 -3.22 -12.36
N ARG A 56 12.47 -3.32 -13.12
CA ARG A 56 13.09 -2.20 -13.85
C ARG A 56 12.67 -2.13 -15.32
N SER A 57 11.64 -2.88 -15.74
CA SER A 57 11.14 -2.80 -17.12
C SER A 57 10.63 -1.39 -17.45
N ASP A 58 10.59 -1.05 -18.74
CA ASP A 58 10.08 0.24 -19.19
C ASP A 58 8.60 0.45 -18.83
N ALA A 59 7.82 -0.63 -18.75
CA ALA A 59 6.41 -0.58 -18.33
C ALA A 59 6.24 -0.21 -16.84
N CYS A 60 7.25 -0.50 -16.01
CA CYS A 60 7.19 -0.36 -14.55
C CYS A 60 8.03 0.81 -14.02
N THR A 61 8.52 1.67 -14.93
CA THR A 61 9.35 2.83 -14.62
C THR A 61 8.83 4.07 -15.33
N ASN A 62 9.01 5.25 -14.74
CA ASN A 62 8.67 6.54 -15.33
C ASN A 62 9.93 7.37 -15.55
N TYR A 63 10.01 8.10 -16.66
CA TYR A 63 11.11 9.03 -16.88
C TYR A 63 10.90 10.30 -16.05
N ASN A 64 11.77 10.54 -15.07
CA ASN A 64 11.78 11.78 -14.30
C ASN A 64 12.64 12.80 -15.04
N ILE A 65 12.00 13.79 -15.66
CA ILE A 65 12.67 14.82 -16.48
C ILE A 65 13.66 15.64 -15.67
N LEU A 66 13.31 16.00 -14.43
CA LEU A 66 14.17 16.83 -13.57
C LEU A 66 15.44 16.09 -13.15
N ALA A 67 15.34 14.79 -12.93
CA ALA A 67 16.48 13.94 -12.57
C ALA A 67 17.22 13.37 -13.80
N GLY A 68 16.67 13.52 -15.00
CA GLY A 68 17.24 12.99 -16.25
C GLY A 68 17.30 11.45 -16.31
N LEU A 69 16.55 10.74 -15.47
CA LEU A 69 16.65 9.29 -15.29
C LEU A 69 15.28 8.62 -15.12
N ARG A 70 15.22 7.31 -15.40
CA ARG A 70 14.03 6.49 -15.13
C ARG A 70 13.96 6.12 -13.65
N VAL A 71 12.84 6.39 -13.01
CA VAL A 71 12.54 6.02 -11.62
C VAL A 71 11.48 4.91 -11.59
N SER A 72 11.51 4.07 -10.56
CA SER A 72 10.43 3.11 -10.31
C SER A 72 9.08 3.83 -10.21
N GLN A 73 8.04 3.23 -10.79
CA GLN A 73 6.68 3.72 -10.58
C GLN A 73 6.25 3.52 -9.13
N THR A 74 5.41 4.43 -8.67
CA THR A 74 4.79 4.37 -7.36
C THR A 74 3.28 4.43 -7.50
N MET A 75 2.57 3.79 -6.57
CA MET A 75 1.13 3.98 -6.40
C MET A 75 0.78 3.98 -4.92
N ALA A 76 -0.43 4.42 -4.59
CA ALA A 76 -0.86 4.49 -3.20
C ALA A 76 -2.33 4.07 -3.07
N PHE A 77 -2.64 3.43 -1.94
CA PHE A 77 -3.99 3.04 -1.57
C PHE A 77 -4.32 3.63 -0.21
N ASP A 78 -5.55 4.12 -0.07
CA ASP A 78 -6.06 4.75 1.14
C ASP A 78 -6.95 3.78 1.92
N TYR A 79 -6.75 3.71 3.23
CA TYR A 79 -7.48 2.85 4.15
C TYR A 79 -8.05 3.67 5.29
N TYR A 80 -9.34 3.51 5.54
CA TYR A 80 -10.07 4.27 6.53
C TYR A 80 -10.32 3.43 7.78
N PRO A 81 -9.99 3.96 8.97
CA PRO A 81 -10.20 3.28 10.23
C PRO A 81 -11.68 3.27 10.61
N GLN A 82 -12.03 2.35 11.51
CA GLN A 82 -13.23 2.49 12.33
C GLN A 82 -12.86 3.28 13.58
N ILE A 83 -13.55 4.40 13.83
CA ILE A 83 -13.32 5.25 15.01
C ILE A 83 -14.59 5.26 15.85
N ASN A 84 -14.48 4.88 17.13
CA ASN A 84 -15.58 4.91 18.10
C ASN A 84 -15.03 5.31 19.48
N ASP A 85 -15.66 6.29 20.13
CA ASP A 85 -15.34 6.74 21.50
C ASP A 85 -13.83 6.98 21.74
N GLY A 86 -13.19 7.81 20.91
CA GLY A 86 -11.77 8.15 21.02
C GLY A 86 -10.80 6.99 20.76
N LYS A 87 -11.29 5.86 20.22
CA LYS A 87 -10.49 4.69 19.85
C LYS A 87 -10.62 4.38 18.38
N HIS A 88 -9.57 3.82 17.79
CA HIS A 88 -9.57 3.40 16.40
C HIS A 88 -9.05 1.98 16.22
N ASN A 89 -9.49 1.36 15.13
CA ASN A 89 -8.97 0.11 14.62
C ASN A 89 -9.01 0.11 13.09
N LEU A 90 -7.96 -0.38 12.45
CA LEU A 90 -7.79 -0.44 11.01
C LEU A 90 -7.00 -1.68 10.61
N HIS A 91 -7.61 -2.50 9.76
CA HIS A 91 -6.94 -3.61 9.10
C HIS A 91 -6.44 -3.16 7.72
N VAL A 92 -5.14 -3.24 7.48
CA VAL A 92 -4.52 -2.91 6.20
C VAL A 92 -4.04 -4.20 5.55
N PRO A 93 -4.82 -4.78 4.64
CA PRO A 93 -4.33 -5.88 3.83
C PRO A 93 -3.23 -5.32 2.91
N LEU A 94 -2.05 -5.93 2.86
CA LEU A 94 -0.93 -5.48 2.02
C LEU A 94 -0.90 -6.30 0.73
N LYS A 95 -2.04 -6.35 0.03
CA LYS A 95 -2.32 -7.32 -1.05
C LYS A 95 -2.90 -6.71 -2.33
N GLU A 96 -2.99 -5.39 -2.39
CA GLU A 96 -3.69 -4.65 -3.44
C GLU A 96 -3.10 -4.92 -4.80
N LEU A 97 -1.83 -5.34 -4.82
CA LEU A 97 -1.09 -5.67 -6.02
C LEU A 97 -0.43 -7.03 -5.83
N ASP A 98 -0.79 -7.97 -6.71
CA ASP A 98 -0.16 -9.28 -6.74
C ASP A 98 1.34 -9.13 -7.07
N PRO A 99 2.26 -9.61 -6.23
CA PRO A 99 3.69 -9.58 -6.53
C PRO A 99 4.06 -10.42 -7.76
N ALA A 100 3.18 -11.28 -8.25
CA ALA A 100 3.34 -12.00 -9.52
C ALA A 100 3.03 -11.15 -10.77
N THR A 101 2.49 -9.93 -10.61
CA THR A 101 2.37 -8.97 -11.71
C THR A 101 3.74 -8.60 -12.28
N GLU A 102 3.79 -8.17 -13.55
CA GLU A 102 5.05 -7.80 -14.22
C GLU A 102 5.87 -6.83 -13.37
N CYS A 103 5.23 -5.86 -12.74
CA CYS A 103 5.91 -4.81 -12.00
C CYS A 103 6.36 -5.18 -10.58
N ARG A 104 5.95 -6.35 -10.08
CA ARG A 104 6.37 -6.88 -8.76
C ARG A 104 6.31 -5.81 -7.68
N TRP A 105 5.11 -5.32 -7.43
CA TRP A 105 4.89 -4.23 -6.49
C TRP A 105 5.17 -4.65 -5.06
N GLU A 106 5.80 -3.76 -4.30
CA GLU A 106 6.05 -3.95 -2.88
C GLU A 106 5.61 -2.72 -2.10
N PRO A 107 4.95 -2.90 -0.94
CA PRO A 107 4.62 -1.79 -0.07
C PRO A 107 5.92 -1.25 0.57
N THR A 108 6.04 0.07 0.68
CA THR A 108 7.28 0.72 1.17
C THR A 108 7.06 1.59 2.40
N VAL A 109 6.04 2.44 2.39
CA VAL A 109 5.82 3.46 3.41
C VAL A 109 4.33 3.52 3.71
N ILE A 110 3.99 3.69 4.98
CA ILE A 110 2.63 3.94 5.45
C ILE A 110 2.61 5.34 6.03
N MET A 111 1.78 6.19 5.44
CA MET A 111 1.58 7.56 5.85
C MET A 111 0.25 7.69 6.59
N LEU A 112 0.25 8.45 7.68
CA LEU A 112 -0.94 8.89 8.39
C LEU A 112 -1.37 10.24 7.82
N CYS A 113 -2.52 10.26 7.16
CA CYS A 113 -3.14 11.48 6.69
C CYS A 113 -4.25 11.89 7.66
N VAL A 114 -4.17 13.09 8.23
CA VAL A 114 -5.10 13.58 9.24
C VAL A 114 -5.94 14.74 8.72
N GLY A 115 -7.18 14.82 9.21
CA GLY A 115 -8.10 15.94 9.02
C GLY A 115 -8.92 16.17 10.29
N ASP A 116 -9.65 17.28 10.32
CA ASP A 116 -10.65 17.53 11.36
C ASP A 116 -11.87 16.62 11.16
N THR A 117 -12.55 16.24 12.23
CA THR A 117 -13.76 15.42 12.16
C THR A 117 -14.78 15.98 11.15
N GLY A 118 -15.21 15.13 10.21
CA GLY A 118 -16.11 15.52 9.12
C GLY A 118 -15.41 16.04 7.85
N THR A 119 -14.08 16.08 7.82
CA THR A 119 -13.28 16.45 6.64
C THR A 119 -12.52 15.26 6.07
N GLU A 120 -12.25 15.30 4.76
CA GLU A 120 -11.41 14.29 4.11
C GLU A 120 -9.94 14.49 4.52
N PRO A 121 -9.28 13.49 5.13
CA PRO A 121 -7.89 13.64 5.55
C PRO A 121 -6.95 13.80 4.35
N SER A 122 -6.15 14.86 4.33
CA SER A 122 -5.25 15.15 3.20
C SER A 122 -3.81 15.47 3.60
N THR A 123 -3.55 15.87 4.84
CA THR A 123 -2.20 16.22 5.30
C THR A 123 -1.52 14.99 5.85
N CYS A 124 -0.53 14.47 5.13
CA CYS A 124 0.09 13.18 5.41
C CYS A 124 1.49 13.29 6.06
N SER A 125 1.73 12.45 7.05
CA SER A 125 3.01 12.27 7.73
C SER A 125 3.41 10.79 7.71
N SER A 126 4.69 10.47 7.49
CA SER A 126 5.18 9.09 7.54
C SER A 126 5.05 8.49 8.95
N VAL A 127 4.54 7.26 9.06
CA VAL A 127 4.45 6.52 10.33
C VAL A 127 5.34 5.29 10.32
N PHE A 128 5.19 4.45 9.28
CA PHE A 128 5.93 3.21 9.14
C PHE A 128 6.71 3.16 7.82
N SER A 129 7.89 2.56 7.87
CA SER A 129 8.70 2.13 6.74
C SER A 129 8.76 0.61 6.76
N LEU A 130 8.33 -0.02 5.68
CA LEU A 130 8.16 -1.47 5.57
C LEU A 130 9.47 -2.20 5.19
N ARG A 131 10.62 -1.52 5.29
CA ARG A 131 11.94 -1.98 4.79
C ARG A 131 13.08 -1.88 5.79
N GLY A 132 12.83 -1.62 7.08
CA GLY A 132 13.91 -1.45 8.05
C GLY A 132 14.25 -2.74 8.82
N ALA A 133 15.46 -2.79 9.38
CA ALA A 133 16.06 -4.01 9.96
C ALA A 133 15.71 -4.28 11.43
N HIS A 134 14.82 -3.47 12.03
CA HIS A 134 14.46 -3.58 13.45
C HIS A 134 13.01 -3.13 13.67
N ALA A 135 12.08 -4.06 13.87
CA ALA A 135 10.82 -3.71 14.51
C ALA A 135 11.06 -3.28 15.96
N ASN A 136 10.63 -2.08 16.29
CA ASN A 136 10.30 -1.73 17.65
C ASN A 136 8.76 -1.81 17.76
N GLN A 137 8.27 -2.66 18.66
CA GLN A 137 6.83 -2.85 18.89
C GLN A 137 6.29 -1.84 19.92
N SER A 138 7.06 -0.79 20.21
CA SER A 138 6.62 0.28 21.11
C SER A 138 5.45 1.04 20.49
N PRO A 139 4.48 1.49 21.29
CA PRO A 139 3.41 2.33 20.79
C PRO A 139 3.96 3.58 20.08
N VAL A 140 3.41 3.88 18.91
CA VAL A 140 3.70 5.09 18.15
C VAL A 140 2.78 6.19 18.64
N ASN A 141 3.34 7.26 19.21
CA ASN A 141 2.56 8.43 19.59
C ASN A 141 2.76 9.52 18.54
N MET A 142 1.68 9.96 17.91
CA MET A 142 1.63 10.98 16.88
C MET A 142 0.93 12.21 17.45
N VAL A 143 1.59 13.37 17.40
CA VAL A 143 1.03 14.65 17.82
C VAL A 143 0.83 15.52 16.58
N CYS A 144 -0.41 15.92 16.36
CA CYS A 144 -0.85 16.66 15.18
C CYS A 144 -0.99 18.15 15.50
N ALA A 145 -0.30 18.98 14.73
CA ALA A 145 -0.44 20.43 14.78
C ALA A 145 -1.80 20.87 14.23
N ALA A 146 -2.16 22.15 14.41
CA ALA A 146 -3.38 22.74 13.86
C ALA A 146 -3.46 22.67 12.31
N SER A 147 -2.32 22.49 11.61
CA SER A 147 -2.27 22.25 10.16
C SER A 147 -2.62 20.81 9.76
N ASN A 148 -2.97 19.96 10.73
CA ASN A 148 -3.14 18.51 10.59
C ASN A 148 -1.86 17.76 10.18
N PHE A 149 -0.71 18.43 10.18
CA PHE A 149 0.58 17.75 10.04
C PHE A 149 0.99 17.15 11.39
N CYS A 150 1.32 15.86 11.38
CA CYS A 150 1.64 15.12 12.61
C CYS A 150 3.13 14.80 12.71
N PHE A 151 3.64 14.81 13.93
CA PHE A 151 5.00 14.44 14.27
C PHE A 151 4.98 13.32 15.31
N ARG A 152 5.91 12.38 15.21
CA ARG A 152 6.08 11.37 16.24
C ARG A 152 6.66 11.99 17.52
N THR A 153 6.25 11.48 18.67
CA THR A 153 6.82 11.83 19.98
C THR A 153 7.51 10.62 20.63
N PRO A 154 8.75 10.78 21.13
CA PRO A 154 9.60 11.98 21.04
C PRO A 154 10.04 12.31 19.60
N ARG A 155 10.24 13.59 19.28
CA ARG A 155 10.57 14.11 17.93
C ARG A 155 11.89 13.57 17.33
N THR A 156 12.66 12.80 18.09
CA THR A 156 13.89 12.15 17.65
C THR A 156 13.65 10.91 16.78
N LEU A 157 12.41 10.44 16.67
CA LEU A 157 12.03 9.28 15.87
C LEU A 157 11.29 9.73 14.61
N TYR A 158 11.88 9.50 13.43
CA TYR A 158 11.31 9.98 12.16
C TYR A 158 10.28 9.03 11.55
N THR A 159 10.56 7.72 11.53
CA THR A 159 9.67 6.68 10.97
C THR A 159 10.06 5.35 11.59
N GLU A 160 9.08 4.54 12.01
CA GLU A 160 9.37 3.19 12.51
C GLU A 160 9.70 2.28 11.34
N ALA A 161 10.71 1.43 11.49
CA ALA A 161 10.83 0.26 10.65
C ALA A 161 9.83 -0.79 11.12
N ILE A 162 9.07 -1.38 10.21
CA ILE A 162 8.34 -2.61 10.48
C ILE A 162 8.79 -3.70 9.52
N ASP A 163 9.14 -4.86 10.09
CA ASP A 163 9.59 -6.07 9.39
C ASP A 163 8.73 -7.30 9.75
N VAL A 164 7.87 -7.18 10.77
CA VAL A 164 6.92 -8.21 11.17
C VAL A 164 5.56 -7.91 10.56
N PHE A 165 5.17 -8.68 9.53
CA PHE A 165 3.80 -8.65 9.03
C PHE A 165 2.89 -9.55 9.86
N ASN A 166 1.60 -9.40 9.66
CA ASN A 166 0.55 -10.19 10.32
C ASN A 166 0.51 -9.96 11.83
N THR A 167 0.79 -8.73 12.23
CA THR A 167 0.84 -8.29 13.63
C THR A 167 0.07 -6.99 13.83
N GLN A 168 -0.07 -6.60 15.09
CA GLN A 168 -0.78 -5.39 15.50
C GLN A 168 0.21 -4.31 15.96
N TYR A 169 -0.07 -3.07 15.58
CA TYR A 169 0.70 -1.88 15.95
C TYR A 169 -0.19 -0.89 16.68
N ALA A 170 0.26 -0.47 17.86
CA ALA A 170 -0.40 0.59 18.62
C ALA A 170 0.03 1.97 18.09
N VAL A 171 -0.92 2.78 17.63
CA VAL A 171 -0.71 4.16 17.15
C VAL A 171 -1.69 5.07 17.89
N ASN A 172 -1.20 5.96 18.73
CA ASN A 172 -2.01 6.96 19.41
C ASN A 172 -1.87 8.30 18.69
N ILE A 173 -3.00 8.95 18.39
CA ILE A 173 -3.04 10.19 17.60
C ILE A 173 -3.66 11.28 18.47
N THR A 174 -2.90 12.30 18.82
CA THR A 174 -3.39 13.41 19.65
C THR A 174 -3.20 14.75 18.95
N ARG A 175 -4.02 15.75 19.32
CA ARG A 175 -3.82 17.13 18.89
C ARG A 175 -2.82 17.84 19.82
N GLU A 176 -1.98 18.71 19.26
CA GLU A 176 -1.10 19.57 20.05
C GLU A 176 -1.96 20.52 20.91
N PRO A 177 -1.68 20.67 22.22
CA PRO A 177 -2.41 21.62 23.06
C PRO A 177 -2.17 23.04 22.56
N GLN A 178 -3.25 23.82 22.47
CA GLN A 178 -3.21 25.24 22.11
C GLN A 178 -2.61 26.08 23.23
#